data_AF-A0A645B2N4-F1
#
_entry.id   AF-A0A645B2N4-F1
#
_cell.length_a   1.000
_cell.length_b   1.000
_cell.length_c   1.000
_cell.angle_alpha   90.00
_cell.angle_beta   90.00
_cell.angle_gamma   90.00
#
_symmetry.space_group_name_H-M   'P 1'
#
loop_
_entity.id
_entity.type
_entity.pdbx_description
1 polymer ?
#
loop_
_entity_poly.entity_id
_entity_poly.type
_entity_poly.pdbx_seq_one_letter_code
_entity_poly.pdbx_strand_id
1 'polypeptide(L)'
;MLWWPLALFFGAKGAKPFSVIGFLLLSASAAVVNYSATPGELWFYYVVFAASFWPLSVFLGGPHTNKAYSVLGALYIFAFCAADNLLHVPGTLWVLFTVYPLLLWPVCVFLGEKVCKASVATVLAGAGILYYALLNVFLFPGFPWALCTAYALLWWPLGVAFAGRGQSLLFAVCGAVLSSSFFIWLNLAASPHVIWAVYPIFALVWWPLAIYYFVYKPRKRKADLENLENLEN
;
A
#
# COMPACT_ATOMS: atom_id res chain seq x y z
N MET A 1 -27.80 3.78 6.72
CA MET A 1 -28.24 4.34 5.41
C MET A 1 -28.70 5.82 5.50
N LEU A 2 -28.13 6.65 6.40
CA LEU A 2 -28.49 8.07 6.59
C LEU A 2 -27.58 9.08 5.84
N TRP A 3 -26.63 8.59 5.05
CA TRP A 3 -25.52 9.38 4.52
C TRP A 3 -25.86 10.05 3.18
N TRP A 4 -26.74 9.40 2.41
CA TRP A 4 -27.21 9.86 1.11
C TRP A 4 -28.13 11.11 1.17
N PRO A 5 -29.08 11.23 2.12
CA PRO A 5 -29.91 12.43 2.23
C PRO A 5 -29.11 13.68 2.60
N LEU A 6 -28.12 13.55 3.50
CA LEU A 6 -27.31 14.68 3.95
C LEU A 6 -26.41 15.25 2.84
N ALA A 7 -25.89 14.40 1.95
CA ALA A 7 -25.12 14.85 0.79
C ALA A 7 -25.95 15.71 -0.19
N LEU A 8 -27.26 15.45 -0.29
CA LEU A 8 -28.20 16.22 -1.11
C LEU A 8 -28.51 17.61 -0.51
N PHE A 9 -28.52 17.75 0.83
CA PHE A 9 -28.82 19.03 1.49
C PHE A 9 -27.64 20.02 1.48
N PHE A 10 -26.40 19.54 1.55
CA PHE A 10 -25.23 20.41 1.74
C PHE A 10 -24.57 20.88 0.44
N GLY A 11 -24.77 20.19 -0.69
CA GLY A 11 -24.11 20.50 -1.97
C GLY A 11 -22.58 20.61 -1.85
N ALA A 12 -21.90 21.13 -2.88
CA ALA A 12 -20.44 21.29 -2.86
C ALA A 12 -19.93 22.32 -1.82
N LYS A 13 -20.78 23.27 -1.40
CA LYS A 13 -20.40 24.35 -0.47
C LYS A 13 -20.51 23.97 1.02
N GLY A 14 -21.29 22.93 1.35
CA GLY A 14 -21.50 22.47 2.72
C GLY A 14 -20.62 21.29 3.15
N ALA A 15 -19.58 20.95 2.40
CA ALA A 15 -18.73 19.78 2.68
C ALA A 15 -18.09 19.80 4.08
N LYS A 16 -17.64 20.96 4.55
CA LYS A 16 -17.02 21.14 5.87
C LYS A 16 -18.00 20.81 7.02
N PRO A 17 -19.14 21.50 7.18
CA PRO A 17 -20.08 21.16 8.24
C PRO A 17 -20.63 19.73 8.11
N PHE A 18 -20.84 19.25 6.88
CA PHE A 18 -21.26 17.87 6.64
C PHE A 18 -20.25 16.86 7.18
N SER A 19 -18.95 17.05 6.93
CA SER A 19 -17.92 16.13 7.41
C SER A 19 -17.83 16.08 8.94
N VAL A 20 -18.02 17.22 9.61
CA VAL A 20 -18.03 17.30 11.08
C VAL A 20 -19.26 16.62 11.66
N ILE A 21 -20.45 16.91 11.12
CA ILE A 21 -21.70 16.28 11.57
C ILE A 21 -21.64 14.76 11.34
N GLY A 22 -21.17 14.33 10.17
CA GLY A 22 -21.00 12.91 9.84
C GLY A 22 -20.03 12.20 10.79
N PHE A 23 -18.88 12.82 11.08
CA PHE A 23 -17.93 12.33 12.08
C PHE A 23 -18.56 12.19 13.48
N LEU A 24 -19.29 13.20 13.95
CA LEU A 24 -19.93 13.18 15.27
C LEU A 24 -21.01 12.10 15.35
N LEU A 25 -21.86 11.99 14.33
CA LEU A 25 -22.90 10.97 14.26
C LEU A 25 -22.31 9.55 14.24
N LEU A 26 -21.26 9.33 13.46
CA LEU A 26 -20.52 8.06 13.43
C LEU A 26 -19.94 7.70 14.78
N SER A 27 -19.26 8.66 15.41
CA SER A 27 -18.61 8.48 16.70
C SER A 27 -19.63 8.14 17.79
N ALA A 28 -20.75 8.88 17.85
CA ALA A 28 -21.83 8.63 18.79
C ALA A 28 -22.49 7.26 18.55
N SER A 29 -22.77 6.92 17.28
CA SER A 29 -23.36 5.62 16.93
C SER A 29 -22.45 4.47 17.33
N ALA A 30 -21.14 4.58 17.05
CA ALA A 30 -20.16 3.57 17.42
C ALA A 30 -20.05 3.40 18.94
N ALA A 31 -20.08 4.51 19.71
CA ALA A 31 -20.08 4.47 21.16
C ALA A 31 -21.33 3.76 21.73
N VAL A 32 -22.52 4.03 21.19
CA VAL A 32 -23.76 3.35 21.59
C VAL A 32 -23.66 1.85 21.29
N VAL A 33 -23.23 1.46 20.09
CA VAL A 33 -23.09 0.04 19.73
C VAL A 33 -22.05 -0.66 20.61
N ASN A 34 -20.92 -0.03 20.87
CA ASN A 34 -19.88 -0.58 21.73
C ASN A 34 -20.39 -0.82 23.16
N TYR A 35 -21.09 0.16 23.74
CA TYR A 35 -21.70 0.03 25.06
C TYR A 35 -22.76 -1.08 25.12
N SER A 36 -23.57 -1.23 24.06
CA SER A 36 -24.60 -2.28 24.00
C SER A 36 -24.05 -3.68 23.75
N ALA A 37 -23.01 -3.81 22.93
CA ALA A 37 -22.49 -5.11 22.52
C ALA A 37 -21.45 -5.67 23.50
N THR A 38 -20.48 -4.84 23.90
CA THR A 38 -19.31 -5.27 24.68
C THR A 38 -18.83 -4.12 25.58
N PRO A 39 -19.55 -3.83 26.69
CA PRO A 39 -19.23 -2.69 27.55
C PRO A 39 -17.86 -2.80 28.26
N GLY A 40 -17.28 -4.00 28.34
CA GLY A 40 -15.98 -4.23 28.96
C GLY A 40 -14.77 -3.86 28.10
N GLU A 41 -14.95 -3.65 26.79
CA GLU A 41 -13.88 -3.40 25.83
C GLU A 41 -14.20 -2.16 25.00
N LEU A 42 -13.44 -1.08 25.14
CA LEU A 42 -13.76 0.22 24.56
C LEU A 42 -13.43 0.36 23.06
N TRP A 43 -13.69 -0.63 22.20
CA TRP A 43 -13.23 -0.61 20.80
C TRP A 43 -13.76 0.56 19.94
N PHE A 44 -14.73 1.35 20.40
CA PHE A 44 -15.26 2.48 19.61
C PHE A 44 -14.20 3.54 19.28
N TYR A 45 -13.13 3.71 20.08
CA TYR A 45 -12.09 4.71 19.79
C TYR A 45 -11.35 4.45 18.47
N TYR A 46 -11.25 3.19 18.01
CA TYR A 46 -10.71 2.87 16.68
C TYR A 46 -11.59 3.45 15.58
N VAL A 47 -12.92 3.39 15.75
CA VAL A 47 -13.88 3.95 14.80
C VAL A 47 -13.83 5.47 14.80
N VAL A 48 -13.73 6.09 15.99
CA VAL A 48 -13.56 7.55 16.11
C VAL A 48 -12.26 8.00 15.45
N PHE A 49 -11.16 7.30 15.70
CA PHE A 49 -9.87 7.57 15.06
C PHE A 49 -9.99 7.51 13.53
N ALA A 50 -10.54 6.43 12.97
CA ALA A 50 -10.73 6.29 11.52
C ALA A 50 -11.68 7.37 10.96
N ALA A 51 -12.80 7.63 11.63
CA ALA A 51 -13.78 8.62 11.20
C ALA A 51 -13.22 10.04 11.22
N SER A 52 -12.26 10.35 12.11
CA SER A 52 -11.64 11.67 12.21
C SER A 52 -10.81 12.06 10.97
N PHE A 53 -10.36 11.09 10.15
CA PHE A 53 -9.70 11.37 8.87
C PHE A 53 -10.63 12.05 7.86
N TRP A 54 -11.94 11.85 7.99
CA TRP A 54 -12.89 12.45 7.08
C TRP A 54 -12.91 13.98 7.20
N PRO A 55 -13.21 14.61 8.35
CA PRO A 55 -13.09 16.06 8.48
C PRO A 55 -11.66 16.52 8.21
N LEU A 56 -10.64 15.82 8.70
CA LEU A 56 -9.24 16.19 8.46
C LEU A 56 -8.92 16.32 6.97
N SER A 57 -9.35 15.37 6.14
CA SER A 57 -9.18 15.41 4.69
C SER A 57 -10.00 16.52 4.02
N VAL A 58 -11.20 16.83 4.50
CA VAL A 58 -12.03 17.92 3.95
C VAL A 58 -11.43 19.31 4.26
N PHE A 59 -10.81 19.47 5.43
CA PHE A 59 -10.18 20.74 5.81
C PHE A 59 -8.79 20.92 5.19
N LEU A 60 -7.99 19.86 5.09
CA LEU A 60 -6.56 19.94 4.73
C LEU A 60 -6.19 19.22 3.43
N GLY A 61 -7.07 18.45 2.81
CA GLY A 61 -6.82 17.72 1.56
C GLY A 61 -6.84 18.57 0.29
N GLY A 62 -6.78 19.90 0.41
CA GLY A 62 -6.76 20.82 -0.72
C GLY A 62 -5.40 20.85 -1.43
N PRO A 63 -5.33 21.37 -2.68
CA PRO A 63 -4.10 21.38 -3.48
C PRO A 63 -2.91 22.07 -2.78
N HIS A 64 -3.18 23.12 -2.00
CA HIS A 64 -2.17 23.89 -1.29
C HIS A 64 -1.88 23.35 0.12
N THR A 65 -2.78 22.57 0.70
CA THR A 65 -2.71 22.07 2.08
C THR A 65 -2.32 20.59 2.18
N ASN A 66 -2.26 19.86 1.05
CA ASN A 66 -1.94 18.43 1.01
C ASN A 66 -0.61 18.07 1.68
N LYS A 67 0.42 18.92 1.56
CA LYS A 67 1.71 18.72 2.26
C LYS A 67 1.52 18.72 3.78
N ALA A 68 0.81 19.73 4.31
CA ALA A 68 0.51 19.80 5.74
C ALA A 68 -0.39 18.65 6.19
N TYR A 69 -1.38 18.26 5.37
CA TYR A 69 -2.22 17.09 5.62
C TYR A 69 -1.41 15.80 5.77
N SER A 70 -0.45 15.56 4.89
CA SER A 70 0.39 14.36 4.95
C SER A 70 1.25 14.30 6.20
N VAL A 71 1.82 15.43 6.63
CA VAL A 71 2.66 15.51 7.85
C VAL A 71 1.80 15.36 9.10
N LEU A 72 0.71 16.14 9.21
CA LEU A 72 -0.18 16.09 10.36
C LEU A 72 -0.88 14.73 10.47
N GLY A 73 -1.30 14.16 9.34
CA GLY A 73 -1.87 12.83 9.27
C GLY A 73 -0.87 11.77 9.73
N ALA A 74 0.37 11.79 9.24
CA ALA A 74 1.41 10.85 9.66
C ALA A 74 1.71 10.96 11.17
N LEU A 75 1.81 12.19 11.71
CA LEU A 75 2.01 12.42 13.14
C LEU A 75 0.83 11.94 13.97
N TYR A 76 -0.40 12.15 13.49
CA TYR A 76 -1.62 11.71 14.17
C TYR A 76 -1.74 10.18 14.20
N ILE A 77 -1.45 9.49 13.09
CA ILE A 77 -1.42 8.01 13.07
C ILE A 77 -0.32 7.50 13.99
N PHE A 78 0.88 8.10 13.92
CA PHE A 78 1.98 7.71 14.79
C PHE A 78 1.64 7.86 16.27
N ALA A 79 1.06 9.01 16.67
CA ALA A 79 0.65 9.25 18.04
C ALA A 79 -0.42 8.25 18.52
N PHE A 80 -1.40 7.95 17.66
CA PHE A 80 -2.43 6.94 17.97
C PHE A 80 -1.83 5.54 18.13
N CYS A 81 -1.02 5.08 17.17
CA CYS A 81 -0.36 3.77 17.26
C CYS A 81 0.61 3.69 18.45
N ALA A 82 1.32 4.77 18.78
CA ALA A 82 2.21 4.82 19.92
C ALA A 82 1.45 4.73 21.24
N ALA A 83 0.34 5.47 21.38
CA ALA A 83 -0.52 5.38 22.55
C ALA A 83 -1.10 3.96 22.70
N ASP A 84 -1.64 3.40 21.62
CA ASP A 84 -2.20 2.04 21.62
C ASP A 84 -1.15 0.98 22.00
N ASN A 85 0.06 1.11 21.46
CA ASN A 85 1.17 0.22 21.79
C ASN A 85 1.52 0.28 23.28
N LEU A 86 1.65 1.48 23.85
CA LEU A 86 2.03 1.67 25.25
C LEU A 86 0.95 1.19 26.22
N LEU A 87 -0.33 1.27 25.83
CA LEU A 87 -1.45 0.85 26.66
C LEU A 87 -1.64 -0.66 26.69
N HIS A 88 -1.54 -1.35 25.54
CA HIS A 88 -1.87 -2.77 25.45
C HIS A 88 -0.65 -3.70 25.55
N VAL A 89 0.47 -3.33 24.92
CA VAL A 89 1.65 -4.21 24.83
C VAL A 89 2.95 -3.40 24.99
N PRO A 90 3.20 -2.78 26.17
CA PRO A 90 4.38 -1.93 26.36
C PRO A 90 5.71 -2.69 26.25
N GLY A 91 5.70 -4.01 26.45
CA GLY A 91 6.89 -4.86 26.37
C GLY A 91 7.40 -5.09 24.94
N THR A 92 6.66 -4.70 23.90
CA THR A 92 7.08 -4.84 22.51
C THR A 92 6.73 -3.58 21.74
N LEU A 93 7.73 -2.86 21.26
CA LEU A 93 7.56 -1.60 20.52
C LEU A 93 7.11 -1.85 19.07
N TRP A 94 5.92 -2.45 18.89
CA TRP A 94 5.37 -2.73 17.56
C TRP A 94 5.09 -1.45 16.76
N VAL A 95 4.94 -0.29 17.41
CA VAL A 95 4.79 1.01 16.73
C VAL A 95 5.96 1.29 15.76
N LEU A 96 7.15 0.75 16.02
CA LEU A 96 8.30 0.93 15.13
C LEU A 96 8.03 0.39 13.72
N PHE A 97 7.21 -0.66 13.57
CA PHE A 97 6.90 -1.22 12.26
C PHE A 97 6.09 -0.27 11.36
N THR A 98 5.38 0.70 11.95
CA THR A 98 4.55 1.66 11.22
C THR A 98 5.33 2.91 10.79
N VAL A 99 6.49 3.18 11.39
CA VAL A 99 7.25 4.41 11.19
C VAL A 99 7.63 4.61 9.72
N TYR A 100 8.18 3.58 9.06
CA TYR A 100 8.63 3.73 7.68
C TYR A 100 7.47 4.04 6.70
N PRO A 101 6.36 3.29 6.66
CA PRO A 101 5.20 3.63 5.82
C PRO A 101 4.62 5.01 6.14
N LEU A 102 4.60 5.39 7.42
CA LEU A 102 4.12 6.70 7.86
C LEU A 102 5.02 7.84 7.39
N LEU A 103 6.34 7.66 7.37
CA LEU A 103 7.28 8.64 6.83
C LEU A 103 7.31 8.64 5.30
N LEU A 104 7.09 7.48 4.68
CA LEU A 104 7.06 7.35 3.23
C LEU A 104 5.94 8.18 2.61
N TRP A 105 4.78 8.27 3.27
CA TRP A 105 3.65 9.05 2.79
C TRP A 105 3.97 10.55 2.58
N PRO A 106 4.39 11.35 3.58
CA PRO A 106 4.77 12.74 3.37
C PRO A 106 5.95 12.85 2.41
N VAL A 107 6.96 11.97 2.49
CA VAL A 107 8.08 11.97 1.53
C VAL A 107 7.59 11.87 0.08
N CYS A 108 6.64 10.98 -0.21
CA CYS A 108 6.03 10.85 -1.53
C CYS A 108 5.27 12.12 -1.93
N VAL A 109 4.51 12.74 -1.02
CA VAL A 109 3.78 13.99 -1.29
C VAL A 109 4.75 15.16 -1.58
N PHE A 110 5.88 15.25 -0.87
CA PHE A 110 6.89 16.28 -1.11
C PHE A 110 7.67 16.06 -2.41
N LEU A 111 7.94 14.80 -2.77
CA LEU A 111 8.64 14.45 -4.01
C LEU A 111 7.73 14.58 -5.25
N GLY A 112 6.42 14.44 -5.09
CA GLY A 112 5.43 14.58 -6.16
C GLY A 112 5.74 13.64 -7.34
N GLU A 113 5.81 14.18 -8.56
CA GLU A 113 6.08 13.40 -9.77
C GLU A 113 7.45 12.73 -9.78
N LYS A 114 8.42 13.21 -8.97
CA LYS A 114 9.76 12.61 -8.90
C LYS A 114 9.73 11.18 -8.36
N VAL A 115 8.68 10.82 -7.61
CA VAL A 115 8.45 9.47 -7.09
C VAL A 115 8.33 8.43 -8.22
N CYS A 116 7.85 8.86 -9.40
CA CYS A 116 7.74 8.02 -10.59
C CYS A 116 9.08 7.84 -11.33
N LYS A 117 10.19 8.37 -10.80
CA LYS A 117 11.52 8.10 -11.35
C LYS A 117 12.06 6.81 -10.74
N ALA A 118 12.51 5.89 -11.59
CA ALA A 118 13.05 4.60 -11.15
C ALA A 118 14.16 4.74 -10.09
N SER A 119 15.06 5.73 -10.23
CA SER A 119 16.11 5.99 -9.24
C SER A 119 15.57 6.34 -7.86
N VAL A 120 14.54 7.20 -7.79
CA VAL A 120 13.90 7.60 -6.53
C VAL A 120 13.18 6.41 -5.90
N ALA A 121 12.42 5.65 -6.70
CA ALA A 121 11.73 4.45 -6.23
C ALA A 121 12.72 3.41 -5.66
N THR A 122 13.86 3.18 -6.33
CA THR A 122 14.89 2.25 -5.84
C THR A 122 15.54 2.73 -4.54
N VAL A 123 15.84 4.03 -4.41
CA VAL A 123 16.42 4.60 -3.19
C VAL A 123 15.45 4.47 -2.02
N LEU A 124 14.17 4.83 -2.22
CA LEU A 124 13.17 4.73 -1.16
C LEU A 124 12.92 3.27 -0.79
N ALA A 125 12.70 2.38 -1.76
CA ALA A 125 12.56 0.94 -1.49
C ALA A 125 13.78 0.38 -0.73
N GLY A 126 15.00 0.73 -1.15
CA GLY A 126 16.24 0.33 -0.46
C GLY A 126 16.33 0.82 0.98
N ALA A 127 15.94 2.08 1.24
CA ALA A 127 15.88 2.62 2.59
C ALA A 127 14.87 1.87 3.48
N GLY A 128 13.70 1.53 2.93
CA GLY A 128 12.71 0.72 3.64
C GLY A 128 13.16 -0.71 3.92
N ILE A 129 13.83 -1.34 2.95
CA ILE A 129 14.40 -2.69 3.13
C ILE A 129 15.44 -2.68 4.24
N LEU A 130 16.37 -1.71 4.21
CA LEU A 130 17.39 -1.56 5.24
C LEU A 130 16.75 -1.32 6.61
N TYR A 131 15.75 -0.44 6.69
CA TYR A 131 15.02 -0.16 7.93
C TYR A 131 14.40 -1.44 8.53
N TYR A 132 13.65 -2.20 7.73
CA TYR A 132 13.01 -3.43 8.21
C TYR A 132 14.00 -4.55 8.48
N ALA A 133 15.11 -4.64 7.75
CA ALA A 133 16.18 -5.59 8.03
C ALA A 133 16.83 -5.32 9.39
N LEU A 134 17.12 -4.05 9.71
CA LEU A 134 17.61 -3.67 11.04
C LEU A 134 16.58 -4.01 12.12
N LEU A 135 15.31 -3.67 11.90
CA LEU A 135 14.23 -3.96 12.83
C LEU A 135 14.10 -5.47 13.09
N ASN A 136 14.25 -6.30 12.05
CA ASN A 136 14.25 -7.76 12.17
C ASN A 136 15.41 -8.26 13.03
N VAL A 137 16.63 -7.78 12.81
CA VAL A 137 17.81 -8.18 13.60
C VAL A 137 17.66 -7.78 15.09
N PHE A 138 17.13 -6.59 15.37
CA PHE A 138 17.06 -6.08 16.75
C PHE A 138 15.85 -6.56 17.55
N LEU A 139 14.67 -6.71 16.93
CA LEU A 139 13.43 -7.05 17.66
C LEU A 139 13.06 -8.54 17.56
N PHE A 140 13.25 -9.17 16.40
CA PHE A 140 12.81 -10.55 16.17
C PHE A 140 13.79 -11.32 15.28
N PRO A 141 14.98 -11.66 15.79
CA PRO A 141 16.04 -12.31 15.00
C PRO A 141 15.70 -13.77 14.63
N GLY A 142 14.72 -14.38 15.28
CA GLY A 142 14.40 -15.81 15.12
C GLY A 142 13.79 -16.18 13.76
N PHE A 143 13.14 -15.24 13.08
CA PHE A 143 12.61 -15.47 11.74
C PHE A 143 12.84 -14.23 10.86
N PRO A 144 13.44 -14.37 9.66
CA PRO A 144 13.76 -13.28 8.74
C PRO A 144 12.53 -12.67 8.03
N TRP A 145 11.53 -12.21 8.78
CA TRP A 145 10.30 -11.61 8.24
C TRP A 145 10.55 -10.36 7.40
N ALA A 146 11.70 -9.68 7.54
CA ALA A 146 12.08 -8.54 6.71
C ALA A 146 12.15 -8.87 5.22
N LEU A 147 12.31 -10.14 4.83
CA LEU A 147 12.28 -10.53 3.43
C LEU A 147 10.87 -10.44 2.82
N CYS A 148 9.81 -10.60 3.63
CA CYS A 148 8.43 -10.36 3.19
C CYS A 148 8.19 -8.88 2.90
N THR A 149 8.66 -7.99 3.76
CA THR A 149 8.55 -6.54 3.52
C THR A 149 9.44 -6.10 2.38
N ALA A 150 10.64 -6.68 2.25
CA ALA A 150 11.53 -6.40 1.13
C ALA A 150 10.93 -6.80 -0.21
N TYR A 151 10.31 -7.98 -0.29
CA TYR A 151 9.57 -8.41 -1.47
C TYR A 151 8.49 -7.39 -1.85
N ALA A 152 7.65 -6.96 -0.89
CA ALA A 152 6.61 -5.96 -1.15
C ALA A 152 7.20 -4.61 -1.61
N LEU A 153 8.32 -4.17 -1.03
CA LEU A 153 8.97 -2.91 -1.40
C LEU A 153 9.65 -2.97 -2.77
N LEU A 154 10.20 -4.12 -3.18
CA LEU A 154 10.85 -4.31 -4.49
C LEU A 154 9.86 -4.29 -5.66
N TRP A 155 8.58 -4.60 -5.43
CA TRP A 155 7.54 -4.47 -6.44
C TRP A 155 7.36 -3.04 -6.92
N TRP A 156 7.63 -2.05 -6.07
CA TRP A 156 7.48 -0.65 -6.41
C TRP A 156 8.47 -0.15 -7.47
N PRO A 157 9.81 -0.23 -7.29
CA PRO A 157 10.76 0.16 -8.32
C PRO A 157 10.61 -0.68 -9.58
N LEU A 158 10.22 -1.97 -9.47
CA LEU A 158 9.91 -2.80 -10.62
C LEU A 158 8.74 -2.20 -11.43
N GLY A 159 7.63 -1.87 -10.79
CA GLY A 159 6.48 -1.24 -11.44
C GLY A 159 6.85 0.09 -12.08
N VAL A 160 7.57 0.95 -11.37
CA VAL A 160 8.01 2.27 -11.86
C VAL A 160 8.98 2.15 -13.04
N ALA A 161 9.90 1.19 -13.02
CA ALA A 161 10.90 1.00 -14.09
C ALA A 161 10.27 0.62 -15.43
N PHE A 162 9.17 -0.13 -15.41
CA PHE A 162 8.49 -0.60 -16.63
C PHE A 162 7.21 0.18 -16.96
N ALA A 163 6.73 1.05 -16.06
CA ALA A 163 5.58 1.92 -16.30
C ALA A 163 5.78 2.77 -17.56
N GLY A 164 4.80 2.72 -18.47
CA GLY A 164 4.78 3.56 -19.68
C GLY A 164 5.76 3.18 -20.80
N ARG A 165 6.64 2.18 -20.61
CA ARG A 165 7.67 1.79 -21.61
C ARG A 165 7.18 0.78 -22.67
N GLY A 166 5.94 0.31 -22.59
CA GLY A 166 5.40 -0.71 -23.50
C GLY A 166 6.07 -2.09 -23.40
N GLN A 167 6.96 -2.30 -22.43
CA GLN A 167 7.71 -3.54 -22.20
C GLN A 167 6.96 -4.47 -21.23
N SER A 168 5.68 -4.74 -21.50
CA SER A 168 4.82 -5.56 -20.63
C SER A 168 5.37 -6.98 -20.42
N LEU A 169 6.03 -7.55 -21.44
CA LEU A 169 6.63 -8.89 -21.34
C LEU A 169 7.80 -8.92 -20.35
N LEU A 170 8.71 -7.94 -20.42
CA LEU A 170 9.85 -7.87 -19.49
C LEU A 170 9.36 -7.64 -18.06
N PHE A 171 8.37 -6.79 -17.86
CA PHE A 171 7.74 -6.59 -16.56
C PHE A 171 7.18 -7.91 -15.98
N ALA A 172 6.42 -8.66 -16.79
CA ALA A 172 5.85 -9.93 -16.36
C ALA A 172 6.93 -10.97 -16.05
N VAL A 173 8.00 -11.05 -16.85
CA VAL A 173 9.13 -11.95 -16.59
C VAL A 173 9.87 -11.56 -15.31
N CYS A 174 10.24 -10.29 -15.15
CA CYS A 174 10.93 -9.83 -13.95
C CYS A 174 10.08 -9.99 -12.68
N GLY A 175 8.78 -9.70 -12.77
CA GLY A 175 7.84 -9.90 -11.67
C GLY A 175 7.68 -11.38 -11.30
N ALA A 176 7.55 -12.26 -12.30
CA ALA A 176 7.51 -13.70 -12.07
C ALA A 176 8.80 -14.20 -11.40
N VAL A 177 9.98 -13.78 -11.88
CA VAL A 177 11.27 -14.18 -11.27
C VAL A 177 11.39 -13.68 -9.83
N LEU A 178 11.01 -12.42 -9.57
CA LEU A 178 11.03 -11.83 -8.22
C LEU A 178 10.11 -12.61 -7.26
N SER A 179 8.87 -12.87 -7.67
CA SER A 179 7.90 -13.62 -6.86
C SER A 179 8.30 -15.09 -6.69
N SER A 180 8.80 -15.75 -7.73
CA SER A 180 9.29 -17.13 -7.63
C SER A 180 10.46 -17.26 -6.66
N SER A 181 11.43 -16.36 -6.74
CA SER A 181 12.57 -16.32 -5.82
C SER A 181 12.11 -16.14 -4.36
N PHE A 182 11.14 -15.25 -4.13
CA PHE A 182 10.53 -15.06 -2.82
C PHE A 182 9.81 -16.32 -2.31
N PHE A 183 9.00 -16.99 -3.13
CA PHE A 183 8.29 -18.21 -2.72
C PHE A 183 9.23 -19.38 -2.44
N ILE A 184 10.30 -19.56 -3.24
CA ILE A 184 11.33 -20.58 -2.97
C ILE A 184 11.96 -20.30 -1.60
N TRP A 185 12.39 -19.06 -1.38
CA TRP A 185 12.98 -18.66 -0.11
C TRP A 185 12.03 -18.88 1.07
N LEU A 186 10.77 -18.45 0.94
CA LEU A 186 9.77 -18.57 1.99
C LEU A 186 9.46 -20.03 2.33
N ASN A 187 9.45 -20.90 1.32
CA ASN A 187 9.28 -22.34 1.51
C ASN A 187 10.43 -22.96 2.29
N LEU A 188 11.68 -22.64 1.94
CA LEU A 188 12.87 -23.09 2.66
C LEU A 188 12.87 -22.60 4.12
N ALA A 189 12.43 -21.36 4.36
CA ALA A 189 12.41 -20.77 5.69
C ALA A 189 11.26 -21.29 6.57
N ALA A 190 10.06 -21.49 6.01
CA ALA A 190 8.88 -21.82 6.80
C ALA A 190 8.60 -23.33 6.89
N SER A 191 8.88 -24.11 5.85
CA SER A 191 8.51 -25.53 5.77
C SER A 191 9.39 -26.28 4.76
N PRO A 192 10.68 -26.53 5.11
CA PRO A 192 11.63 -27.17 4.19
C PRO A 192 11.25 -28.61 3.83
N HIS A 193 10.41 -29.25 4.64
CA HIS A 193 9.97 -30.64 4.42
C HIS A 193 8.82 -30.79 3.42
N VAL A 194 8.15 -29.70 3.04
CA VAL A 194 7.01 -29.73 2.12
C VAL A 194 7.22 -28.70 1.02
N ILE A 195 7.41 -29.16 -0.22
CA ILE A 195 7.69 -28.29 -1.38
C ILE A 195 6.38 -27.68 -1.91
N TRP A 196 5.80 -26.73 -1.17
CA TRP A 196 4.58 -26.05 -1.58
C TRP A 196 4.83 -24.87 -2.52
N ALA A 197 6.06 -24.35 -2.61
CA ALA A 197 6.39 -23.22 -3.51
C ALA A 197 6.10 -23.50 -4.99
N VAL A 198 6.09 -24.76 -5.41
CA VAL A 198 5.83 -25.15 -6.80
C VAL A 198 4.44 -24.71 -7.26
N TYR A 199 3.42 -24.77 -6.40
CA TYR A 199 2.05 -24.39 -6.74
C TYR A 199 1.91 -22.91 -7.14
N PRO A 200 2.32 -21.92 -6.31
CA PRO A 200 2.24 -20.52 -6.70
C PRO A 200 3.22 -20.17 -7.84
N ILE A 201 4.40 -20.81 -7.92
CA ILE A 201 5.34 -20.58 -9.02
C ILE A 201 4.73 -21.02 -10.36
N PHE A 202 4.08 -22.18 -10.40
CA PHE A 202 3.40 -22.65 -11.59
C PHE A 202 2.34 -21.64 -12.05
N ALA A 203 1.53 -21.10 -11.13
CA ALA A 203 0.56 -20.06 -11.44
C ALA A 203 1.23 -18.75 -11.95
N LEU A 204 2.36 -18.37 -11.37
CA LEU A 204 3.10 -17.17 -11.79
C LEU A 204 3.69 -17.28 -13.20
N VAL A 205 4.14 -18.47 -13.62
CA VAL A 205 4.68 -18.70 -14.97
C VAL A 205 3.61 -18.47 -16.05
N TRP A 206 2.33 -18.66 -15.74
CA TRP A 206 1.25 -18.33 -16.66
C TRP A 206 1.15 -16.84 -16.98
N TRP A 207 1.64 -15.96 -16.11
CA TRP A 207 1.59 -14.52 -16.34
C TRP A 207 2.43 -14.05 -17.54
N PRO A 208 3.75 -14.29 -17.62
CA PRO A 208 4.53 -13.95 -18.81
C PRO A 208 4.05 -14.72 -20.04
N LEU A 209 3.56 -15.95 -19.89
CA LEU A 209 3.00 -16.74 -20.99
C LEU A 209 1.74 -16.08 -21.57
N ALA A 210 0.82 -15.63 -20.72
CA ALA A 210 -0.38 -14.91 -21.13
C ALA A 210 -0.02 -13.59 -21.84
N ILE A 211 0.92 -12.82 -21.29
CA ILE A 211 1.38 -11.57 -21.94
C ILE A 211 2.02 -11.87 -23.30
N TYR A 212 2.80 -12.95 -23.40
CA TYR A 212 3.42 -13.35 -24.66
C TYR A 212 2.38 -13.68 -25.74
N TYR A 213 1.40 -14.54 -25.43
CA TYR A 213 0.41 -15.00 -26.40
C TYR A 213 -0.69 -13.98 -26.71
N PHE A 214 -1.16 -13.24 -25.71
CA PHE A 214 -2.31 -12.34 -25.86
C PHE A 214 -1.94 -10.88 -26.17
N VAL A 215 -0.73 -10.44 -25.83
CA VAL A 215 -0.32 -9.03 -26.01
C VAL A 215 0.83 -8.92 -27.01
N TYR A 216 1.93 -9.64 -26.78
CA TYR A 216 3.15 -9.48 -27.56
C TYR A 216 3.03 -10.04 -28.99
N LYS A 217 2.60 -11.31 -29.14
CA LYS A 217 2.49 -11.98 -30.44
C LYS A 217 1.50 -11.29 -31.40
N PRO A 218 0.29 -10.86 -30.97
CA PRO A 218 -0.64 -10.14 -31.86
C PRO A 218 -0.11 -8.78 -32.28
N ARG A 219 0.53 -8.03 -31.37
CA ARG A 219 1.12 -6.72 -31.67
C ARG A 219 2.24 -6.83 -32.69
N LYS A 220 3.11 -7.83 -32.54
CA LYS A 220 4.18 -8.11 -33.51
C LYS A 220 3.62 -8.46 -34.89
N ARG A 221 2.64 -9.38 -34.95
CA ARG A 221 1.97 -9.75 -36.21
C ARG A 221 1.36 -8.54 -36.92
N LYS A 222 0.68 -7.66 -36.20
CA LYS A 222 0.08 -6.46 -36.78
C LYS A 222 1.14 -5.53 -37.38
N ALA A 223 2.23 -5.29 -36.66
CA ALA A 223 3.35 -4.49 -37.15
C ALA A 223 4.03 -5.12 -38.38
N ASP A 224 4.18 -6.45 -38.40
CA ASP A 224 4.74 -7.17 -39.55
C ASP A 224 3.85 -7.03 -40.80
N LEU A 225 2.52 -7.07 -40.66
CA LEU A 225 1.57 -6.86 -41.76
C LEU A 225 1.59 -5.43 -42.30
N GLU A 226 1.59 -4.42 -41.42
CA GLU A 226 1.70 -3.00 -41.81
C GLU A 226 3.01 -2.73 -42.59
N ASN A 227 4.11 -3.40 -42.21
CA ASN A 227 5.37 -3.29 -42.94
C ASN A 227 5.31 -3.91 -44.34
N LEU A 228 4.55 -4.99 -44.54
CA LEU A 228 4.38 -5.61 -45.86
C LEU A 228 3.52 -4.73 -46.78
N GLU A 229 2.42 -4.17 -46.27
CA GLU A 229 1.57 -3.24 -47.04
C GLU A 229 2.34 -1.98 -47.49
N ASN A 230 3.27 -1.48 -46.66
CA ASN A 230 4.13 -0.34 -47.01
C ASN A 230 5.19 -0.67 -48.09
N LEU A 231 5.52 -1.93 -48.31
CA LEU A 231 6.47 -2.35 -49.36
C LEU A 231 5.79 -2.57 -50.72
N GLU A 232 4.47 -2.78 -50.72
CA GLU A 232 3.67 -3.01 -51.93
C GLU A 232 3.15 -1.71 -52.58
N ASN A 233 3.25 -0.57 -51.88
CA ASN A 233 2.86 0.78 -52.36
C ASN A 233 4.07 1.65 -52.71
#